data_AF-A0AAN5A0N2-F1
#
_entry.id   AF-A0AAN5A0N2-F1
#
_cell.length_a   1.000
_cell.length_b   1.000
_cell.length_c   1.000
_cell.angle_alpha   90.00
_cell.angle_beta   90.00
_cell.angle_gamma   90.00
#
_symmetry.space_group_name_H-M   'P 1'
#
loop_
_entity.id
_entity.type
_entity.pdbx_description
1 polymer ?
#
loop_
_entity_poly.entity_id
_entity_poly.type
_entity_poly.pdbx_seq_one_letter_code
_entity_poly.pdbx_strand_id
1 'polypeptide(L)'
;MGAEIDLFVRKQNSFRSFVGSANIKECFSSISVNIWSELENFNGRDSKETRKKLDLIWRWRNRVAHEGDLVPSNSSFVYWGIYSGDVTDAADFLVDLAQDITDLIESLTP
;
A
#
# COMPACT_ATOMS: atom_id res chain seq x y z
N MET A 1 -12.81 -11.69 -24.05
CA MET A 1 -12.51 -10.31 -24.51
C MET A 1 -12.54 -9.30 -23.35
N GLY A 2 -13.56 -9.30 -22.47
CA GLY A 2 -13.58 -8.37 -21.31
C GLY A 2 -12.45 -8.57 -20.27
N ALA A 3 -12.15 -9.81 -19.90
CA ALA A 3 -11.12 -10.11 -18.89
C ALA A 3 -9.69 -9.71 -19.31
N GLU A 4 -9.36 -9.80 -20.59
CA GLU A 4 -8.05 -9.37 -21.11
C GLU A 4 -7.90 -7.85 -21.10
N ILE A 5 -8.98 -7.13 -21.40
CA ILE A 5 -9.03 -5.66 -21.31
C ILE A 5 -8.91 -5.23 -19.84
N ASP A 6 -9.61 -5.89 -18.92
CA ASP A 6 -9.49 -5.62 -17.49
C ASP A 6 -8.08 -5.88 -16.95
N LEU A 7 -7.46 -7.00 -17.32
CA LEU A 7 -6.08 -7.32 -16.97
C LEU A 7 -5.11 -6.28 -17.54
N PHE A 8 -5.31 -5.86 -18.80
CA PHE A 8 -4.50 -4.83 -19.43
C PHE A 8 -4.64 -3.49 -18.72
N VAL A 9 -5.87 -3.07 -18.42
CA VAL A 9 -6.16 -1.81 -17.71
C VAL A 9 -5.56 -1.86 -16.30
N ARG A 10 -5.71 -2.96 -15.57
CA ARG A 10 -5.08 -3.15 -14.26
C ARG A 10 -3.56 -3.11 -14.36
N LYS A 11 -2.96 -3.81 -15.33
CA LYS A 11 -1.51 -3.84 -15.50
C LYS A 11 -0.93 -2.46 -15.87
N GLN A 12 -1.65 -1.71 -16.71
CA GLN A 12 -1.25 -0.37 -17.13
C GLN A 12 -1.52 0.71 -16.09
N ASN A 13 -2.53 0.55 -15.21
CA ASN A 13 -2.92 1.59 -14.27
C ASN A 13 -2.74 1.21 -12.80
N SER A 14 -2.25 0.01 -12.49
CA SER A 14 -2.02 -0.46 -11.11
C SER A 14 -1.14 0.49 -10.32
N PHE A 15 -0.14 1.08 -10.98
CA PHE A 15 0.73 2.07 -10.37
C PHE A 15 -0.04 3.33 -9.96
N ARG A 16 -1.16 3.66 -10.59
CA ARG A 16 -2.01 4.82 -10.25
C ARG A 16 -2.97 4.52 -9.11
N SER A 17 -3.34 3.25 -8.92
CA SER A 17 -4.31 2.81 -7.92
C SER A 17 -3.73 2.49 -6.54
N PHE A 18 -2.41 2.50 -6.35
CA PHE A 18 -1.83 2.26 -5.03
C PHE A 18 -2.11 3.44 -4.10
N VAL A 19 -2.87 3.23 -3.04
CA VAL A 19 -3.36 4.31 -2.17
C VAL A 19 -2.71 4.29 -0.78
N GLY A 20 -2.70 5.43 -0.10
CA GLY A 20 -2.24 5.53 1.28
C GLY A 20 -3.22 4.91 2.28
N SER A 21 -2.79 4.83 3.55
CA SER A 21 -3.53 4.16 4.62
C SER A 21 -4.93 4.73 4.89
N ALA A 22 -5.12 6.03 4.67
CA ALA A 22 -6.43 6.67 4.83
C ALA A 22 -7.47 6.13 3.84
N ASN A 23 -7.07 5.91 2.60
CA ASN A 23 -7.97 5.50 1.53
C ASN A 23 -8.36 4.01 1.66
N ILE A 24 -7.47 3.17 2.20
CA ILE A 24 -7.80 1.77 2.49
C ILE A 24 -8.97 1.69 3.48
N LYS A 25 -8.98 2.53 4.52
CA LYS A 25 -10.10 2.58 5.46
C LYS A 25 -11.42 2.89 4.74
N GLU A 26 -11.40 3.80 3.78
CA GLU A 26 -12.58 4.17 2.99
C GLU A 26 -13.06 2.99 2.13
N CYS A 27 -12.15 2.24 1.50
CA CYS A 27 -12.48 1.05 0.72
C CYS A 27 -13.22 -0.02 1.52
N PHE A 28 -12.97 -0.12 2.82
CA PHE A 28 -13.60 -1.11 3.71
C PHE A 28 -14.75 -0.54 4.54
N SER A 29 -15.17 0.70 4.31
CA SER A 29 -16.19 1.38 5.12
C SER A 29 -17.56 0.70 5.15
N SER A 30 -17.88 -0.14 4.16
CA SER A 30 -19.12 -0.94 4.14
C SER A 30 -19.07 -2.21 4.99
N ILE A 31 -17.87 -2.68 5.34
CA ILE A 31 -17.63 -3.94 6.08
C ILE A 31 -17.12 -3.65 7.49
N SER A 32 -16.41 -2.54 7.67
CA SER A 32 -15.70 -2.19 8.89
C SER A 32 -15.86 -0.71 9.23
N VAL A 33 -16.07 -0.41 10.52
CA VAL A 33 -16.08 0.98 11.03
C VAL A 33 -14.65 1.52 11.08
N ASN A 34 -13.69 0.65 11.43
CA ASN A 34 -12.28 1.00 11.45
C ASN A 34 -11.39 -0.24 11.32
N ILE A 35 -11.09 -0.62 10.07
CA ILE A 35 -10.30 -1.81 9.74
C ILE A 35 -8.96 -1.86 10.47
N TRP A 36 -8.36 -0.70 10.73
CA TRP A 36 -7.07 -0.61 11.41
C TRP A 36 -7.13 -1.04 12.87
N SER A 37 -8.17 -0.64 13.59
CA SER A 37 -8.36 -1.05 14.98
C SER A 37 -8.81 -2.50 15.07
N GLU A 38 -9.58 -2.98 14.10
CA GLU A 38 -10.01 -4.38 14.03
C GLU A 38 -8.83 -5.32 13.73
N LEU A 39 -7.94 -4.95 12.80
CA LEU A 39 -6.69 -5.68 12.55
C LEU A 39 -5.82 -5.76 13.82
N GLU A 40 -5.62 -4.65 14.51
CA GLU A 40 -4.85 -4.61 15.76
C GLU A 40 -5.42 -5.55 16.82
N ASN A 41 -6.75 -5.61 16.94
CA ASN A 41 -7.41 -6.54 17.86
C ASN A 41 -7.34 -8.01 17.38
N PHE A 42 -7.33 -8.24 16.07
CA PHE A 42 -7.37 -9.58 15.47
C PHE A 42 -6.03 -10.30 15.57
N ASN A 43 -4.92 -9.63 15.23
CA ASN A 43 -3.60 -10.27 15.16
C ASN A 43 -2.53 -9.57 16.01
N GLY A 44 -2.89 -8.54 16.80
CA GLY A 44 -1.95 -7.80 17.65
C GLY A 44 -1.01 -6.87 16.89
N ARG A 45 -1.21 -6.66 15.59
CA ARG A 45 -0.38 -5.78 14.77
C ARG A 45 -0.68 -4.32 15.11
N ASP A 46 0.33 -3.57 15.54
CA ASP A 46 0.18 -2.15 15.86
C ASP A 46 -0.34 -1.36 14.64
N SER A 47 -1.54 -0.80 14.78
CA SER A 47 -2.22 -0.12 13.68
C SER A 47 -1.51 1.16 13.26
N LYS A 48 -0.87 1.86 14.19
CA LYS A 48 -0.19 3.13 13.94
C LYS A 48 1.09 2.92 13.14
N GLU A 49 1.92 1.96 13.53
CA GLU A 49 3.16 1.61 12.83
C GLU A 49 2.86 0.99 11.46
N THR A 50 1.82 0.15 11.35
CA THR A 50 1.36 -0.40 10.07
C THR A 50 0.99 0.70 9.09
N ARG A 51 0.20 1.68 9.53
CA ARG A 51 -0.21 2.80 8.68
C ARG A 51 0.97 3.68 8.29
N LYS A 52 1.88 3.97 9.22
CA LYS A 52 3.11 4.72 8.92
C LYS A 52 3.97 4.03 7.85
N LYS A 53 4.15 2.71 7.96
CA LYS A 53 4.93 1.91 7.00
C LYS A 53 4.25 1.91 5.63
N LEU A 54 2.93 1.73 5.59
CA LEU A 54 2.16 1.82 4.34
C LEU A 54 2.26 3.21 3.68
N ASP A 55 2.14 4.28 4.46
CA ASP A 55 2.25 5.66 3.95
C ASP A 55 3.68 6.01 3.52
N LEU A 56 4.70 5.37 4.10
CA LEU A 56 6.08 5.47 3.62
C LEU A 56 6.24 4.80 2.25
N ILE A 57 5.75 3.58 2.10
CA ILE A 57 5.79 2.83 0.83
C ILE A 57 5.05 3.60 -0.27
N TRP A 58 3.88 4.16 0.05
CA TRP A 58 3.11 4.99 -0.88
C TRP A 58 3.89 6.24 -1.33
N ARG A 59 4.57 6.92 -0.41
CA ARG A 59 5.43 8.07 -0.74
C ARG A 59 6.61 7.67 -1.62
N TRP A 60 7.29 6.55 -1.32
CA TRP A 60 8.37 6.04 -2.15
C TRP A 60 7.90 5.73 -3.57
N ARG A 61 6.77 5.02 -3.71
CA ARG A 61 6.16 4.75 -5.02
C ARG A 61 5.89 6.04 -5.78
N ASN A 62 5.29 7.04 -5.13
CA ASN A 62 4.98 8.31 -5.78
C ASN A 62 6.23 9.07 -6.23
N ARG A 63 7.29 9.09 -5.41
CA ARG A 63 8.57 9.72 -5.76
C ARG A 63 9.23 9.05 -6.96
N VAL A 64 9.29 7.72 -6.98
CA VAL A 64 9.83 6.97 -8.12
C VAL A 64 8.98 7.24 -9.38
N ALA A 65 7.65 7.20 -9.26
CA ALA A 65 6.75 7.36 -10.40
C ALA A 65 6.64 8.78 -10.96
N HIS A 66 6.73 9.82 -10.12
CA HIS A 66 6.51 11.22 -10.52
C HIS A 66 7.79 12.05 -10.60
N GLU A 67 8.79 11.75 -9.77
CA GLU A 67 10.01 12.56 -9.65
C GLU A 67 11.21 11.86 -10.31
N GLY A 68 11.00 10.73 -10.98
CA GLY A 68 12.07 9.94 -11.61
C GLY A 68 13.11 9.43 -10.60
N ASP A 69 12.68 9.27 -9.34
CA ASP A 69 13.54 8.95 -8.19
C ASP A 69 14.62 10.01 -7.88
N LEU A 70 14.44 11.26 -8.33
CA LEU A 70 15.36 12.36 -8.08
C LEU A 70 14.82 13.30 -7.01
N VAL A 71 15.70 13.73 -6.11
CA VAL A 71 15.44 14.80 -5.16
C VAL A 71 15.48 16.13 -5.92
N PRO A 72 14.39 16.92 -5.94
CA PRO A 72 14.42 18.26 -6.50
C PRO A 72 15.25 19.16 -5.57
N SER A 73 16.54 19.28 -5.85
CA SER A 73 17.50 20.10 -5.11
C SER A 73 18.10 21.15 -6.04
N ASN A 74 18.26 22.38 -5.54
CA ASN A 74 18.71 23.54 -6.30
C ASN A 74 20.17 23.45 -6.78
N SER A 75 20.93 22.40 -6.44
CA SER A 75 22.37 22.36 -6.75
C SER A 75 22.95 20.99 -7.12
N SER A 76 22.19 19.88 -7.06
CA SER A 76 22.67 18.56 -7.53
C SER A 76 21.49 17.59 -7.68
N PHE A 77 21.44 16.83 -8.77
CA PHE A 77 20.54 15.68 -8.89
C PHE A 77 21.05 14.56 -7.97
N VAL A 78 20.33 14.29 -6.89
CA VAL A 78 20.61 13.20 -5.96
C VAL A 78 19.43 12.24 -6.00
N TYR A 79 19.68 10.93 -5.96
CA TYR A 79 18.61 9.94 -5.88
C TYR A 79 18.00 9.93 -4.47
N TRP A 80 16.72 9.55 -4.37
CA TRP A 80 16.19 9.20 -3.05
C TRP A 80 16.95 7.97 -2.53
N GLY A 81 17.16 7.90 -1.21
CA GLY A 81 17.79 6.73 -0.56
C GLY A 81 16.85 5.53 -0.50
N ILE A 82 16.28 5.14 -1.64
CA ILE A 82 15.42 3.97 -1.81
C ILE A 82 16.26 2.91 -2.50
N TYR A 83 16.49 1.79 -1.82
CA TYR A 83 17.34 0.72 -2.29
C TYR A 83 16.51 -0.53 -2.66
N SER A 84 17.13 -1.49 -3.32
CA SER A 84 16.47 -2.75 -3.69
C SER A 84 15.92 -3.50 -2.48
N GLY A 85 16.60 -3.44 -1.33
CA GLY A 85 16.12 -4.01 -0.07
C GLY A 85 14.80 -3.40 0.39
N ASP A 86 14.65 -2.07 0.27
CA ASP A 86 13.41 -1.37 0.63
C ASP A 86 12.22 -1.82 -0.22
N VAL A 87 12.47 -2.16 -1.50
CA VAL A 87 11.43 -2.66 -2.41
C VAL A 87 10.98 -4.05 -2.01
N THR A 88 11.91 -4.95 -1.68
CA THR A 88 11.58 -6.31 -1.21
C THR A 88 10.83 -6.25 0.11
N ASP A 89 11.33 -5.49 1.09
CA ASP A 89 10.69 -5.33 2.40
C ASP A 89 9.30 -4.69 2.30
N ALA A 90 9.10 -3.78 1.33
CA ALA A 90 7.81 -3.20 1.04
C ALA A 90 6.85 -4.23 0.41
N ALA A 91 7.33 -5.03 -0.54
CA ALA A 91 6.53 -6.07 -1.18
C ALA A 91 6.06 -7.12 -0.17
N ASP A 92 6.96 -7.64 0.65
CA ASP A 92 6.66 -8.62 1.69
C ASP A 92 5.65 -8.04 2.69
N PHE A 93 5.88 -6.81 3.17
CA PHE A 93 4.94 -6.13 4.05
C PHE A 93 3.54 -5.98 3.44
N LEU A 94 3.43 -5.68 2.15
CA LEU A 94 2.14 -5.52 1.47
C LEU A 94 1.42 -6.86 1.29
N VAL A 95 2.15 -7.93 1.00
CA VAL A 95 1.59 -9.29 0.92
C VAL A 95 1.05 -9.70 2.29
N ASP A 96 1.85 -9.54 3.35
CA ASP A 96 1.43 -9.86 4.72
C ASP A 96 0.21 -9.04 5.15
N LEU A 97 0.22 -7.74 4.86
CA LEU A 97 -0.91 -6.87 5.21
C LEU A 97 -2.18 -7.25 4.43
N ALA A 98 -2.06 -7.62 3.16
CA ALA A 98 -3.19 -8.07 2.38
C ALA A 98 -3.78 -9.37 2.95
N GLN A 99 -2.92 -10.32 3.33
CA GLN A 99 -3.34 -11.56 3.96
C GLN A 99 -4.07 -11.30 5.28
N ASP A 100 -3.51 -10.46 6.16
CA ASP A 100 -4.15 -10.09 7.43
C ASP A 100 -5.55 -9.48 7.24
N ILE A 101 -5.72 -8.64 6.21
CA ILE A 101 -7.01 -8.04 5.88
C ILE A 101 -7.99 -9.11 5.37
N THR A 102 -7.53 -10.01 4.51
CA THR A 102 -8.36 -11.11 4.01
C THR A 102 -8.81 -12.02 5.15
N ASP A 103 -7.90 -12.44 6.03
CA ASP A 103 -8.20 -13.30 7.18
C ASP A 103 -9.21 -12.65 8.13
N LEU A 104 -9.06 -11.34 8.38
CA LEU A 104 -10.02 -10.59 9.17
C LEU A 104 -11.41 -10.59 8.51
N ILE A 105 -11.51 -10.28 7.22
CA ILE A 105 -12.79 -10.24 6.51
C ILE A 105 -13.46 -11.62 6.49
N GLU A 106 -12.69 -12.68 6.27
CA GLU A 106 -13.19 -14.05 6.31
C GLU A 106 -13.70 -14.41 7.71
N SER A 107 -13.02 -13.96 8.78
CA SER A 107 -13.50 -14.17 10.16
C SER A 107 -14.82 -13.45 10.48
N LEU A 108 -15.13 -12.36 9.77
CA LEU A 108 -16.35 -11.57 9.95
C LEU A 108 -17.51 -12.08 9.09
N THR A 109 -17.24 -12.94 8.12
CA THR A 109 -18.25 -13.46 7.19
C THR A 109 -18.65 -14.88 7.62
N PRO A 110 -19.94 -15.15 7.89
CA PRO A 110 -20.42 -16.46 8.35
C PRO A 110 -20.36 -17.57 7.31
#